data_AF-F3FHP4-F1
#
_entry.id   AF-F3FHP4-F1
#
_cell.length_a   1.000
_cell.length_b   1.000
_cell.length_c   1.000
_cell.angle_alpha   90.00
_cell.angle_beta   90.00
_cell.angle_gamma   90.00
#
_symmetry.space_group_name_H-M   'P 1'
#
loop_
_entity.id
_entity.type
_entity.pdbx_description
1 polymer ?
#
loop_
_entity_poly.entity_id
_entity_poly.type
_entity_poly.pdbx_seq_one_letter_code
_entity_poly.pdbx_strand_id
1 'polypeptide(L)'
;MTGLSGAPPGLKIGELPQELPVADGRTVFDVVAEGLDGVGALLAEYHHLAQNCVTEEDLNKLMHVQQDLEARDGWRLQQLVDSTLSRLQLPADKTLAELSGGWRRRVLLAQALVSEP
;
A
#
# COMPACT_ATOMS: atom_id res chain seq x y z
N MET A 1 14.06 -47.25 -0.15
CA MET A 1 13.08 -46.59 -1.03
C MET A 1 12.42 -45.48 -0.23
N THR A 2 12.98 -44.26 -0.30
CA THR A 2 12.41 -43.09 -1.01
C THR A 2 11.34 -42.40 -0.15
N GLY A 3 11.42 -41.12 0.22
CA GLY A 3 12.34 -40.06 -0.17
C GLY A 3 12.30 -38.86 0.78
N LEU A 4 13.37 -38.08 0.70
CA LEU A 4 13.57 -36.79 1.34
C LEU A 4 12.69 -35.73 0.66
N SER A 5 11.84 -35.04 1.41
CA SER A 5 11.29 -33.75 0.98
C SER A 5 12.11 -32.62 1.58
N GLY A 6 13.28 -32.38 0.99
CA GLY A 6 14.01 -31.13 1.19
C GLY A 6 13.36 -30.05 0.34
N ALA A 7 12.61 -29.14 0.96
CA ALA A 7 12.24 -27.89 0.32
C ALA A 7 13.51 -27.04 0.12
N PRO A 8 13.72 -26.38 -1.03
CA PRO A 8 14.90 -25.55 -1.24
C PRO A 8 14.85 -24.32 -0.31
N PRO A 9 15.95 -23.97 0.38
CA PRO A 9 16.03 -22.72 1.14
C PRO A 9 16.41 -21.60 0.16
N GLY A 10 15.46 -20.74 -0.21
CA GLY A 10 15.75 -19.78 -1.25
C GLY A 10 14.64 -18.82 -1.63
N LEU A 11 13.88 -18.32 -0.65
CA LEU A 11 13.17 -17.07 -0.81
C LEU A 11 12.90 -16.54 0.59
N LYS A 12 13.55 -15.44 0.97
CA LYS A 12 13.04 -14.61 2.07
C LYS A 12 11.74 -14.02 1.54
N ILE A 13 10.66 -14.78 1.67
CA ILE A 13 9.31 -14.27 1.53
C ILE A 13 9.15 -13.43 2.78
N GLY A 14 9.33 -12.10 2.68
CA GLY A 14 8.87 -11.18 3.73
C GLY A 14 7.51 -11.67 4.19
N GLU A 15 7.38 -12.00 5.47
CA GLU A 15 6.32 -12.86 6.00
C GLU A 15 4.96 -12.35 5.53
N LEU A 16 4.43 -12.94 4.46
CA LEU A 16 3.14 -12.53 3.95
C LEU A 16 2.14 -12.91 5.05
N PRO A 17 1.42 -11.94 5.64
CA PRO A 17 0.46 -12.25 6.68
C PRO A 17 -0.50 -13.31 6.15
N GLN A 18 -0.60 -14.42 6.88
CA GLN A 18 -1.44 -15.55 6.48
C GLN A 18 -2.93 -15.19 6.51
N GLU A 19 -3.28 -14.11 7.22
CA GLU A 19 -4.62 -13.56 7.32
C GLU A 19 -4.83 -12.45 6.28
N LEU A 20 -5.93 -12.56 5.53
CA LEU A 20 -6.33 -11.52 4.59
C LEU A 20 -6.72 -10.25 5.33
N PRO A 21 -6.42 -9.06 4.77
CA PRO A 21 -6.87 -7.83 5.37
C PRO A 21 -8.39 -7.83 5.39
N VAL A 22 -8.93 -7.23 6.46
CA VAL A 22 -10.37 -7.13 6.69
C VAL A 22 -11.00 -6.45 5.48
N ALA A 23 -12.16 -6.95 5.06
CA ALA A 23 -12.97 -6.33 4.01
C ALA A 23 -13.62 -5.05 4.59
N ASP A 24 -12.82 -4.01 4.76
CA ASP A 24 -13.21 -2.73 5.35
C ASP A 24 -13.27 -1.61 4.29
N GLY A 25 -13.53 -0.38 4.75
CA GLY A 25 -13.67 0.79 3.90
C GLY A 25 -12.35 1.42 3.45
N ARG A 26 -11.19 0.89 3.82
CA ARG A 26 -9.90 1.43 3.36
C ARG A 26 -9.70 1.11 1.89
N THR A 27 -9.08 2.04 1.18
CA THR A 27 -8.76 1.84 -0.23
C THR A 27 -7.57 0.91 -0.41
N VAL A 28 -7.41 0.36 -1.61
CA VAL A 28 -6.22 -0.42 -1.96
C VAL A 28 -4.95 0.42 -1.78
N PHE A 29 -4.99 1.70 -2.15
CA PHE A 29 -3.86 2.61 -1.96
C PHE A 29 -3.48 2.71 -0.48
N ASP A 30 -4.45 2.93 0.41
CA ASP A 30 -4.21 3.06 1.85
C ASP A 30 -3.45 1.86 2.41
N VAL A 31 -3.94 0.66 2.09
CA VAL A 31 -3.39 -0.59 2.62
C VAL A 31 -2.00 -0.87 2.08
N VAL A 32 -1.74 -0.54 0.82
CA VAL A 32 -0.38 -0.68 0.27
C VAL A 32 0.55 0.36 0.88
N ALA A 33 0.10 1.62 1.01
CA ALA A 33 0.87 2.69 1.62
C ALA A 33 1.20 2.42 3.09
N GLU A 34 0.33 1.73 3.85
CA GLU A 34 0.62 1.26 5.22
C GLU A 34 1.88 0.39 5.31
N GLY A 35 2.33 -0.22 4.22
CA GLY A 35 3.61 -0.94 4.18
C GLY A 35 4.83 -0.02 4.31
N LEU A 36 4.68 1.30 4.17
CA LEU A 36 5.74 2.30 4.26
C LEU A 36 5.73 2.97 5.64
N ASP A 37 6.46 2.38 6.59
CA ASP A 37 6.55 2.91 7.94
C ASP A 37 6.96 4.40 7.97
N GLY A 38 6.19 5.21 8.69
CA GLY A 38 6.47 6.64 8.90
C GLY A 38 6.04 7.58 7.76
N VAL A 39 5.74 7.07 6.55
CA VAL A 39 5.32 7.89 5.40
C VAL A 39 3.96 7.45 4.83
N GLY A 40 3.56 6.19 5.02
CA GLY A 40 2.32 5.62 4.51
C GLY A 40 1.06 6.38 4.91
N ALA A 41 0.97 6.79 6.18
CA ALA A 41 -0.16 7.57 6.67
C ALA A 41 -0.27 8.94 5.99
N LEU A 42 0.86 9.61 5.76
CA LEU A 42 0.92 10.90 5.07
C LEU A 42 0.54 10.76 3.59
N LEU A 43 0.97 9.67 2.94
CA LEU A 43 0.58 9.37 1.57
C LEU A 43 -0.91 9.11 1.45
N ALA A 44 -1.48 8.31 2.34
CA ALA A 44 -2.92 8.06 2.39
C ALA A 44 -3.68 9.38 2.61
N GLU A 45 -3.29 10.19 3.60
CA GLU A 45 -3.92 11.48 3.88
C GLU A 45 -3.84 12.43 2.68
N TYR A 46 -2.67 12.54 2.04
CA TYR A 46 -2.49 13.33 0.82
C TYR A 46 -3.42 12.83 -0.30
N HIS A 47 -3.49 11.52 -0.51
CA HIS A 47 -4.33 10.92 -1.55
C HIS A 47 -5.82 11.24 -1.34
N HIS A 48 -6.32 11.09 -0.11
CA HIS A 48 -7.70 11.42 0.24
C HIS A 48 -7.99 12.91 0.11
N LEU A 49 -7.09 13.78 0.59
CA LEU A 49 -7.23 15.23 0.48
C LEU A 49 -7.19 15.69 -0.97
N ALA A 50 -6.26 15.18 -1.79
CA ALA A 50 -6.13 15.55 -3.19
C ALA A 50 -7.38 15.20 -4.02
N GLN A 51 -8.07 14.10 -3.67
CA GLN A 51 -9.32 13.68 -4.33
C GLN A 51 -10.55 14.45 -3.85
N ASN A 52 -10.58 14.84 -2.58
CA ASN A 52 -11.77 15.41 -1.92
C ASN A 52 -11.58 16.86 -1.45
N CYS A 53 -10.59 17.58 -1.99
CA CYS A 53 -10.32 18.95 -1.60
C CYS A 53 -11.46 19.88 -2.06
N VAL A 54 -12.28 20.36 -1.12
CA VAL A 54 -13.42 21.25 -1.42
C VAL A 54 -13.30 22.59 -0.69
N THR A 55 -12.66 22.63 0.48
CA THR A 55 -12.57 23.83 1.31
C THR A 55 -11.16 24.44 1.35
N GLU A 56 -11.06 25.70 1.79
CA GLU A 56 -9.78 26.36 2.04
C GLU A 56 -9.00 25.71 3.20
N GLU A 57 -9.71 25.11 4.17
CA GLU A 57 -9.09 24.33 5.23
C GLU A 57 -8.44 23.05 4.69
N ASP A 58 -9.11 22.36 3.76
CA ASP A 58 -8.56 21.17 3.09
C ASP A 58 -7.32 21.53 2.26
N LEU A 59 -7.33 22.67 1.57
CA LEU A 59 -6.16 23.19 0.83
C LEU A 59 -4.98 23.44 1.76
N ASN A 60 -5.22 24.06 2.92
CA ASN A 60 -4.15 24.29 3.90
C ASN A 60 -3.59 22.97 4.43
N LYS A 61 -4.45 22.00 4.78
CA LYS A 61 -4.02 20.65 5.20
C LYS A 61 -3.21 19.96 4.10
N LEU A 62 -3.69 20.00 2.86
CA LEU A 62 -3.00 19.41 1.71
C LEU A 62 -1.59 19.98 1.55
N MET A 63 -1.42 21.31 1.65
CA MET A 63 -0.11 21.94 1.60
C MET A 63 0.82 21.47 2.74
N HIS A 64 0.30 21.36 3.96
CA HIS A 64 1.08 20.86 5.10
C HIS A 64 1.54 19.42 4.87
N VAL A 65 0.64 18.52 4.47
CA VAL A 65 0.98 17.13 4.16
C VAL A 65 1.98 17.04 3.02
N GLN A 66 1.83 17.87 1.98
CA GLN A 66 2.76 17.94 0.86
C GLN A 66 4.19 18.31 1.31
N GLN A 67 4.34 19.28 2.21
CA GLN A 67 5.63 19.67 2.78
C GLN A 67 6.24 18.54 3.62
N ASP A 68 5.41 17.88 4.42
CA ASP A 68 5.80 16.75 5.26
C ASP A 68 6.23 15.52 4.46
N LEU A 69 5.63 15.31 3.29
CA LEU A 69 6.03 14.29 2.32
C LEU A 69 7.38 14.64 1.68
N GLU A 70 7.56 15.88 1.21
CA GLU A 70 8.84 16.34 0.64
C GLU A 70 10.01 16.12 1.62
N ALA A 71 9.82 16.50 2.89
CA ALA A 71 10.84 16.38 3.93
C ALA A 71 11.24 14.92 4.25
N ARG A 72 10.42 13.94 3.85
CA ARG A 72 10.62 12.50 4.12
C ARG A 72 10.86 11.68 2.85
N ASP A 73 11.25 12.31 1.75
CA ASP A 73 11.38 11.68 0.43
C ASP A 73 10.10 10.93 -0.02
N GLY A 74 8.94 11.40 0.43
CA GLY A 74 7.64 10.74 0.29
C GLY A 74 7.20 10.57 -1.16
N TRP A 75 7.59 11.47 -2.07
CA TRP A 75 7.28 11.33 -3.50
C TRP A 75 7.93 10.12 -4.14
N ARG A 76 9.16 9.79 -3.73
CA ARG A 76 9.83 8.58 -4.20
C ARG A 76 9.05 7.34 -3.76
N LEU A 77 8.56 7.36 -2.52
CA LEU A 77 7.76 6.26 -1.98
C LEU A 77 6.36 6.19 -2.63
N GLN A 78 5.74 7.32 -2.94
CA GLN A 78 4.50 7.37 -3.73
C GLN A 78 4.70 6.70 -5.10
N GLN A 79 5.78 7.04 -5.81
CA GLN A 79 6.10 6.41 -7.09
C GLN A 79 6.33 4.89 -6.95
N LEU A 80 6.92 4.43 -5.85
CA LEU A 80 7.06 3.01 -5.54
C LEU A 80 5.69 2.33 -5.36
N VAL A 81 4.76 2.96 -4.63
CA VAL A 81 3.38 2.46 -4.48
C VAL A 81 2.68 2.42 -5.83
N ASP A 82 2.66 3.52 -6.58
CA ASP A 82 1.98 3.62 -7.89
C ASP A 82 2.50 2.58 -8.89
N SER A 83 3.82 2.42 -8.96
CA SER A 83 4.45 1.43 -9.83
C SER A 83 4.10 -0.01 -9.42
N THR A 84 4.00 -0.29 -8.12
CA THR A 84 3.64 -1.60 -7.60
C THR A 84 2.17 -1.92 -7.88
N LEU A 85 1.27 -0.96 -7.64
CA LEU A 85 -0.15 -1.07 -7.97
C LEU A 85 -0.36 -1.33 -9.46
N SER A 86 0.31 -0.56 -10.32
CA SER A 86 0.26 -0.72 -11.78
C SER A 86 0.76 -2.10 -12.22
N ARG A 87 1.92 -2.53 -11.71
CA ARG A 87 2.51 -3.84 -12.01
C ARG A 87 1.59 -5.01 -11.64
N LEU A 88 0.81 -4.87 -10.57
CA LEU A 88 -0.12 -5.89 -10.10
C LEU A 88 -1.56 -5.70 -10.61
N GLN A 89 -1.78 -4.67 -11.46
CA GLN A 89 -3.08 -4.22 -11.97
C GLN A 89 -4.13 -4.00 -10.86
N LEU A 90 -3.71 -3.41 -9.74
CA LEU A 90 -4.56 -3.17 -8.58
C LEU A 90 -5.33 -1.84 -8.71
N PRO A 91 -6.64 -1.83 -8.41
CA PRO A 91 -7.44 -0.61 -8.46
C PRO A 91 -7.27 0.22 -7.18
N ALA A 92 -6.43 1.26 -7.23
CA ALA A 92 -6.05 2.09 -6.09
C ALA A 92 -7.23 2.63 -5.27
N ASP A 93 -8.26 3.15 -5.95
CA ASP A 93 -9.39 3.85 -5.32
C ASP A 93 -10.49 2.93 -4.77
N LYS A 94 -10.44 1.62 -5.09
CA LYS A 94 -11.45 0.68 -4.59
C LYS A 94 -11.21 0.35 -3.14
N THR A 95 -12.28 0.18 -2.39
CA THR A 95 -12.22 -0.29 -1.00
C THR A 95 -11.92 -1.78 -0.94
N LEU A 96 -11.31 -2.25 0.15
CA LEU A 96 -11.10 -3.68 0.37
C LEU A 96 -12.40 -4.48 0.43
N ALA A 97 -13.49 -3.86 0.89
CA ALA A 97 -14.82 -4.46 0.89
C ALA A 97 -15.35 -4.80 -0.51
N GLU A 98 -14.94 -4.06 -1.54
CA GLU A 98 -15.31 -4.32 -2.94
C GLU A 98 -14.49 -5.42 -3.60
N LEU A 99 -13.43 -5.91 -2.94
CA LEU A 99 -12.48 -6.86 -3.51
C LEU A 99 -12.76 -8.31 -3.10
N SER A 100 -12.70 -9.21 -4.08
CA SER A 100 -12.69 -10.64 -3.81
C SER A 100 -11.45 -11.05 -3.01
N GLY A 101 -11.48 -12.21 -2.34
CA GLY A 101 -10.35 -12.69 -1.55
C GLY A 101 -9.04 -12.83 -2.35
N GLY A 102 -9.13 -13.17 -3.64
CA GLY A 102 -7.97 -13.24 -4.53
C GLY A 102 -7.35 -11.87 -4.82
N TRP A 103 -8.18 -10.83 -4.97
CA TRP A 103 -7.71 -9.45 -5.10
C TRP A 103 -7.06 -8.95 -3.80
N ARG A 104 -7.65 -9.26 -2.63
CA ARG A 104 -7.06 -8.92 -1.32
C ARG A 104 -5.69 -9.57 -1.08
N ARG A 105 -5.45 -10.79 -1.58
CA ARG A 105 -4.11 -11.42 -1.57
C ARG A 105 -3.09 -10.62 -2.38
N ARG A 106 -3.50 -10.10 -3.54
CA ARG A 106 -2.62 -9.26 -4.37
C ARG A 106 -2.31 -7.93 -3.69
N VAL A 107 -3.25 -7.37 -2.95
CA VAL A 107 -3.02 -6.17 -2.13
C VAL A 107 -2.00 -6.43 -1.04
N LEU A 108 -2.10 -7.55 -0.30
CA LEU A 108 -1.07 -7.93 0.67
C LEU A 108 0.31 -8.10 0.04
N LEU A 109 0.37 -8.71 -1.15
CA LEU A 109 1.63 -8.83 -1.89
C LEU A 109 2.18 -7.44 -2.24
N ALA A 110 1.33 -6.52 -2.70
CA ALA A 110 1.73 -5.15 -3.00
C ALA A 110 2.26 -4.42 -1.76
N GLN A 111 1.57 -4.55 -0.62
CA GLN A 111 1.99 -3.99 0.66
C GLN A 111 3.38 -4.53 1.06
N ALA A 112 3.59 -5.84 1.03
CA ALA A 112 4.89 -6.44 1.35
C ALA A 112 6.02 -5.97 0.41
N LEU A 113 5.71 -5.79 -0.89
CA LEU A 113 6.69 -5.32 -1.88
C LEU A 113 7.13 -3.86 -1.67
N VAL A 114 6.28 -3.01 -1.10
CA VAL A 114 6.68 -1.62 -0.80
C VAL A 114 7.38 -1.50 0.56
N SER A 115 7.15 -2.44 1.48
CA SER A 115 7.85 -2.54 2.78
C SER A 115 9.31 -2.98 2.67
N GLU A 116 9.69 -3.66 1.59
CA GLU A 116 11.07 -4.01 1.26
C GLU A 116 11.58 -3.17 0.06
N PRO A 117 11.86 -1.87 0.25
CA PRO A 117 12.33 -0.99 -0.82
C PRO A 117 13.76 -1.31 -1.30
#